data_AF-A0A370B8W9-F1
#
_entry.id   AF-A0A370B8W9-F1
#
_cell.length_a   1.000
_cell.length_b   1.000
_cell.length_c   1.000
_cell.angle_alpha   90.00
_cell.angle_beta   90.00
_cell.angle_gamma   90.00
#
_symmetry.space_group_name_H-M   'P 1'
#
loop_
_entity.id
_entity.type
_entity.pdbx_description
1 polymer ?
#
loop_
_entity_poly.entity_id
_entity_poly.type
_entity_poly.pdbx_seq_one_letter_code
_entity_poly.pdbx_strand_id
1 'polypeptide(L)' 'MEQCPRCGGSAEPDPEHVGVIRCMSCWQVCALPQERPCPGHRPVLIAALRTLEESRDLRR' A
#
# COMPACT_ATOMS: atom_id res chain seq x y z
N MET A 1 8.63 10.03 -10.78
CA MET A 1 8.39 9.34 -12.06
C MET A 1 8.07 7.90 -11.69
N GLU A 2 6.85 7.46 -11.97
CA GLU A 2 6.42 6.11 -11.59
C GLU A 2 6.91 5.09 -12.63
N GLN A 3 7.12 3.85 -12.20
CA GLN A 3 7.52 2.76 -13.09
C GLN A 3 6.32 1.87 -13.39
N CYS A 4 6.15 1.51 -14.66
CA CYS A 4 5.10 0.62 -15.07
C CYS A 4 5.27 -0.76 -14.40
N PRO A 5 4.28 -1.26 -13.66
CA PRO A 5 4.39 -2.56 -12.97
C PRO A 5 4.48 -3.75 -13.94
N ARG A 6 4.16 -3.56 -15.23
CA ARG A 6 4.18 -4.61 -16.25
C ARG A 6 5.53 -4.73 -16.97
N CYS A 7 6.13 -3.62 -17.40
CA CYS A 7 7.33 -3.62 -18.24
C CYS A 7 8.53 -2.87 -17.65
N GLY A 8 8.38 -2.22 -16.49
CA GLY A 8 9.43 -1.42 -15.86
C GLY A 8 9.73 -0.09 -16.56
N GLY A 9 9.04 0.23 -17.66
CA GLY A 9 9.18 1.49 -18.38
C GLY A 9 8.65 2.68 -17.60
N SER A 10 8.92 3.89 -18.11
CA SER A 10 8.38 5.12 -17.52
C SER A 10 6.86 5.14 -17.64
N ALA A 11 6.21 5.53 -16.55
CA ALA A 11 4.78 5.78 -16.49
C ALA A 11 4.50 7.22 -16.04
N GLU A 12 3.49 7.81 -16.66
CA GLU A 12 3.03 9.16 -16.40
C GLU A 12 1.59 9.14 -15.88
N PRO A 13 1.21 10.06 -14.96
CA PRO A 13 -0.17 10.19 -14.51
C PRO A 13 -1.11 10.56 -15.65
N ASP A 14 -2.31 10.02 -15.64
CA ASP A 14 -3.36 10.40 -16.59
C ASP A 14 -4.00 11.74 -16.17
N PRO A 15 -4.08 12.75 -17.08
CA PRO A 15 -4.63 14.06 -16.74
C PRO A 15 -6.16 14.05 -16.59
N GLU A 16 -6.86 13.08 -17.18
CA GLU A 16 -8.32 12.98 -17.13
C GLU A 16 -8.79 12.09 -15.97
N HIS A 17 -7.97 11.12 -15.55
CA HIS A 17 -8.33 10.12 -14.56
C HIS A 17 -7.40 10.12 -13.34
N VAL A 18 -7.91 10.62 -12.21
CA VAL A 18 -7.17 10.62 -10.93
C VAL A 18 -6.88 9.19 -10.47
N GLY A 19 -5.63 8.93 -10.08
CA GLY A 19 -5.21 7.62 -9.60
C GLY A 19 -4.99 6.61 -10.72
N VAL A 20 -4.79 7.07 -11.95
CA VAL A 20 -4.44 6.23 -13.10
C VAL A 20 -3.08 6.65 -13.63
N ILE A 21 -2.27 5.67 -14.01
CA ILE A 21 -1.00 5.88 -14.70
C ILE A 21 -1.03 5.21 -16.07
N ARG A 22 -0.36 5.83 -17.03
CA ARG A 22 -0.15 5.34 -18.38
C ARG A 22 1.33 5.12 -18.63
N CYS A 23 1.69 3.92 -19.06
CA CYS A 23 3.06 3.65 -19.49
C CYS A 23 3.31 4.15 -20.91
N MET A 24 4.39 4.90 -21.11
CA MET A 24 4.77 5.42 -22.44
C MET A 24 5.53 4.39 -23.29
N SER A 25 5.97 3.27 -22.70
CA SER A 25 6.66 2.21 -23.42
C SER A 25 5.71 1.12 -23.93
N CYS A 26 4.84 0.59 -23.07
CA CYS A 26 3.92 -0.50 -23.42
C CYS A 26 2.46 -0.06 -23.62
N TRP A 27 2.19 1.25 -23.49
CA TRP A 27 0.87 1.86 -23.65
C TRP A 27 -0.22 1.30 -22.71
N GLN A 28 0.18 0.55 -21.68
CA GLN A 28 -0.72 0.01 -20.68
C GLN A 28 -1.21 1.11 -19.73
N VAL A 29 -2.51 1.08 -19.44
CA VAL A 29 -3.14 1.91 -18.42
C VAL A 29 -3.35 1.05 -17.17
N CYS A 30 -2.94 1.57 -16.01
CA CYS A 30 -3.07 0.92 -14.72
C CYS A 30 -3.71 1.87 -13.71
N ALA A 31 -4.73 1.40 -13.00
CA ALA A 31 -5.22 2.10 -11.81
C ALA A 31 -4.21 1.89 -10.68
N LEU A 32 -3.80 2.98 -10.03
CA LEU A 32 -3.03 2.93 -8.81
C LEU A 32 -3.90 2.36 -7.69
N PRO A 33 -3.33 1.57 -6.76
CA PRO A 33 -4.03 1.19 -5.56
C PRO A 33 -4.43 2.48 -4.84
N GLN A 34 -5.73 2.77 -4.76
CA GLN A 34 -6.18 3.77 -3.81
C GLN A 34 -5.79 3.26 -2.43
N GLU A 35 -5.10 4.09 -1.65
CA GLU A 35 -4.92 3.86 -0.22
C GLU A 35 -6.32 3.79 0.41
N ARG A 36 -6.91 2.61 0.41
CA ARG A 36 -8.05 2.34 1.26
C ARG A 36 -7.49 2.49 2.66
N PRO A 37 -8.10 3.32 3.53
CA PRO A 37 -7.70 3.33 4.93
C PRO A 37 -7.78 1.89 5.40
N CYS A 38 -6.63 1.28 5.68
CA CYS A 38 -6.57 -0.06 6.20
C CYS A 38 -7.42 -0.02 7.47
N PRO A 39 -8.57 -0.74 7.54
CA PRO A 39 -9.33 -0.79 8.78
C PRO A 39 -8.52 -1.52 9.88
N GLY A 40 -7.31 -1.99 9.55
CA GLY A 40 -6.32 -2.64 10.38
C GLY A 40 -5.49 -1.76 11.30
N HIS A 41 -5.62 -0.41 11.32
CA HIS A 41 -5.22 0.35 12.52
C HIS A 41 -6.28 0.16 13.62
N ARG A 42 -6.49 -1.11 14.01
CA ARG A 42 -7.41 -1.53 15.05
C ARG A 42 -6.70 -1.36 16.38
N PRO A 43 -7.26 -0.64 17.37
CA PRO A 43 -6.75 -0.64 18.74
C PRO A 43 -6.62 -2.05 19.37
N VAL A 44 -7.27 -3.06 18.77
CA VAL A 44 -7.17 -4.47 19.18
C VAL A 44 -5.76 -5.06 19.00
N LEU A 45 -5.02 -4.66 17.96
CA LEU A 45 -3.64 -5.13 17.74
C LEU A 45 -2.69 -4.58 18.81
N ILE A 46 -2.92 -3.34 19.25
CA ILE A 46 -2.20 -2.72 20.37
C ILE A 46 -2.48 -3.48 21.67
N ALA A 47 -3.73 -3.87 21.92
CA ALA A 47 -4.09 -4.65 23.11
C ALA A 47 -3.40 -6.03 23.12
N ALA A 48 -3.43 -6.75 22.00
CA ALA A 48 -2.79 -8.06 21.88
C ALA A 48 -1.26 -8.00 22.07
N LEU A 49 -0.62 -6.95 21.54
CA LEU A 49 0.82 -6.71 21.74
C LEU A 49 1.15 -6.40 23.20
N ARG A 50 0.34 -5.57 23.88
CA ARG A 50 0.51 -5.26 25.31
C ARG A 50 0.38 -6.50 26.19
N THR A 51 -0.63 -7.34 25.93
CA THR A 51 -0.80 -8.60 26.66
C THR A 51 0.38 -9.55 26.46
N LEU A 52 0.97 -9.60 25.25
CA LEU A 52 2.16 -10.41 24.98
C LEU A 52 3.40 -9.91 25.74
N GLU A 53 3.60 -8.59 25.85
CA GLU A 53 4.67 -8.00 26.67
C GLU A 53 4.49 -8.36 28.16
N GLU A 54 3.30 -8.14 28.72
CA GLU A 54 2.98 -8.49 30.12
C GLU A 54 3.20 -9.99 30.41
N SER A 55 2.83 -10.86 29.48
CA SER A 55 3.01 -12.32 29.58
C SER A 55 4.47 -12.78 29.47
N ARG A 56 5.34 -11.94 28.91
CA ARG A 56 6.77 -12.23 28.75
C ARG A 56 7.53 -11.92 30.04
N ASP A 57 7.14 -10.86 30.74
CA ASP A 57 7.74 -10.48 32.01
C ASP A 57 7.39 -11.46 33.16
N LEU A 58 6.22 -12.09 33.12
CA LEU A 58 5.81 -13.11 34.10
C LEU A 58 6.50 -14.46 33.94
N ARG A 59 7.23 -14.68 32.85
CA ARG A 59 7.95 -15.95 32.55
C ARG A 59 9.47 -15.84 32.77
N ARG A 60 9.91 -14.87 33.56
CA ARG A 60 11.30 -14.68 33.98
C ARG A 60 11.48 -15.00 35.46
#